data_AF-A0A845XSV9-F1
#
_entry.id   AF-A0A845XSV9-F1
#
_cell.length_a   1.000
_cell.length_b   1.000
_cell.length_c   1.000
_cell.angle_alpha   90.00
_cell.angle_beta   90.00
_cell.angle_gamma   90.00
#
_symmetry.space_group_name_H-M   'P 1'
#
loop_
_entity.id
_entity.type
_entity.pdbx_description
1 polymer ?
#
loop_
_entity_poly.entity_id
_entity_poly.type
_entity_poly.pdbx_seq_one_letter_code
_entity_poly.pdbx_strand_id
1 'polypeptide(L)'
;NGEHLEIREPEEGAKVWARFNDDRSLHLIGTPNLWVDGRVGIATTSPQARLHIIGGTDAEPNGGGYLVVGNTNGVNLAIDDNEIMARNNGAVSNLHLQASGGNLLIQNKSPGRVGIGLSNPVTTLHVRGTKNAAASMANHIAVIENTSSGGSADVLALKIGTISPGGACNFITFKSGDRDVGSIEGTGNNNIRLKSGSGDYAEYLPRLNHSEVIEPGELVGVFGGKVTKYTQGADQVMAITNQPIVLGNAPQKQEQHLYEQVAFLGQVPIKVRGSVQSGDYIIPSGFNDGMGIAVSPHEIAANQFALIVGRAWETSEQEGVKLINVVVGLNSNSHWLSSLLEKMQIQQSEIKLLKKQIQELKTPTGFSVS
;
A
#
# COMPACT_ATOMS: atom_id res chain seq x y z
N ASN A 1 10.14 72.93 -31.96
CA ASN A 1 9.58 72.71 -30.60
C ASN A 1 9.32 71.22 -30.49
N GLY A 2 10.20 70.50 -29.79
CA GLY A 2 10.32 69.03 -29.81
C GLY A 2 9.15 68.23 -29.23
N GLU A 3 7.95 68.81 -29.17
CA GLU A 3 6.72 68.17 -28.68
C GLU A 3 5.92 67.51 -29.81
N HIS A 4 6.27 67.74 -31.08
CA HIS A 4 5.60 67.16 -32.25
C HIS A 4 6.64 66.77 -33.32
N LEU A 5 7.42 65.71 -33.06
CA LEU A 5 8.25 65.08 -34.09
C LEU A 5 7.43 64.01 -34.81
N GLU A 6 7.24 64.18 -36.11
CA GLU A 6 6.57 63.21 -36.98
C GLU A 6 7.50 62.77 -38.11
N ILE A 7 7.57 61.48 -38.39
CA ILE A 7 8.23 60.92 -39.59
C ILE A 7 7.15 60.73 -40.64
N ARG A 8 7.30 61.33 -41.82
CA ARG A 8 6.30 61.35 -42.91
C ARG A 8 6.89 60.83 -44.22
N GLU A 9 6.02 60.31 -45.08
CA GLU A 9 6.40 59.91 -46.45
C GLU A 9 6.73 61.15 -47.31
N PRO A 10 7.76 61.12 -48.19
CA PRO A 10 8.23 62.31 -48.88
C PRO A 10 7.30 62.85 -50.00
N GLU A 11 6.59 61.98 -50.73
CA GLU A 11 5.77 62.38 -51.88
C GLU A 11 4.38 61.69 -51.85
N GLU A 12 3.33 62.49 -52.09
CA GLU A 12 1.91 62.15 -52.09
C GLU A 12 1.27 61.63 -50.79
N GLY A 13 0.84 62.58 -49.93
CA GLY A 13 -0.39 62.39 -49.13
C GLY A 13 -0.20 61.93 -47.67
N ALA A 14 0.09 62.88 -46.78
CA ALA A 14 -0.24 62.91 -45.34
C ALA A 14 0.07 61.69 -44.44
N LYS A 15 0.74 60.65 -44.93
CA LYS A 15 1.00 59.42 -44.17
C LYS A 15 2.11 59.64 -43.16
N VAL A 16 1.76 59.48 -41.89
CA VAL A 16 2.70 59.52 -40.76
C VAL A 16 3.17 58.08 -40.50
N TRP A 17 4.48 57.88 -40.39
CA TRP A 17 5.14 56.61 -40.08
C TRP A 17 5.43 56.44 -38.59
N ALA A 18 5.70 57.55 -37.91
CA ALA A 18 5.90 57.59 -36.48
C ALA A 18 5.57 58.98 -35.95
N ARG A 19 4.96 59.05 -34.77
CA ARG A 19 4.78 60.31 -34.03
C ARG A 19 4.81 60.07 -32.54
N PHE A 20 5.22 61.08 -31.78
CA PHE A 20 4.96 61.09 -30.35
C PHE A 20 3.49 61.47 -30.11
N ASN A 21 2.76 60.67 -29.34
CA ASN A 21 1.40 61.04 -28.90
C ASN A 21 1.45 61.93 -27.64
N ASP A 22 2.52 61.81 -26.84
CA ASP A 22 2.84 62.58 -25.65
C ASP A 22 4.37 62.54 -25.41
N ASP A 23 4.84 63.05 -24.26
CA ASP A 23 6.25 63.08 -23.88
C ASP A 23 6.88 61.70 -23.61
N ARG A 24 6.09 60.62 -23.62
CA ARG A 24 6.47 59.27 -23.20
C ARG A 24 6.17 58.19 -24.24
N SER A 25 5.32 58.48 -25.22
CA SER A 25 4.71 57.48 -26.09
C SER A 25 5.01 57.77 -27.55
N LEU A 26 5.89 56.95 -28.15
CA LEU A 26 6.11 56.90 -29.60
C LEU A 26 5.13 55.92 -30.24
N HIS A 27 4.28 56.41 -31.13
CA HIS A 27 3.37 55.61 -31.93
C HIS A 27 3.93 55.45 -33.35
N LEU A 28 4.18 54.20 -33.75
CA LEU A 28 4.56 53.87 -35.13
C LEU A 28 3.28 53.60 -35.92
N ILE A 29 3.03 54.41 -36.94
CA ILE A 29 1.79 54.44 -37.73
C ILE A 29 2.08 53.85 -39.11
N GLY A 30 1.23 52.97 -39.61
CA GLY A 30 1.35 52.46 -40.99
C GLY A 30 2.49 51.46 -41.23
N THR A 31 3.19 51.00 -40.20
CA THR A 31 4.08 49.83 -40.26
C THR A 31 3.28 48.57 -39.89
N PRO A 32 2.74 47.80 -40.85
CA PRO A 32 2.03 46.56 -40.52
C PRO A 32 2.93 45.55 -39.79
N ASN A 33 4.26 45.68 -39.94
CA ASN A 33 5.27 44.90 -39.25
C ASN A 33 6.33 45.85 -38.65
N LEU A 34 6.47 45.88 -37.33
CA LEU A 34 7.62 46.49 -36.66
C LEU A 34 8.77 45.50 -36.65
N TRP A 35 9.88 45.81 -37.31
CA TRP A 35 11.11 45.02 -37.25
C TRP A 35 12.16 45.76 -36.40
N VAL A 36 12.58 45.12 -35.32
CA VAL A 36 13.70 45.57 -34.49
C VAL A 36 14.88 44.61 -34.68
N ASP A 37 16.00 45.11 -35.20
CA ASP A 37 17.23 44.32 -35.43
C ASP A 37 18.13 44.24 -34.17
N GLY A 38 17.73 44.94 -33.09
CA GLY A 38 18.45 45.00 -31.81
C GLY A 38 17.73 44.33 -30.64
N ARG A 39 18.23 44.60 -29.42
CA ARG A 39 17.60 44.18 -28.16
C ARG A 39 16.59 45.22 -27.69
N VAL A 40 15.43 44.78 -27.20
CA VAL A 40 14.40 45.62 -26.59
C VAL A 40 14.45 45.44 -25.07
N GLY A 41 14.68 46.54 -24.34
CA GLY A 41 14.57 46.60 -22.89
C GLY A 41 13.27 47.27 -22.46
N ILE A 42 12.54 46.66 -21.53
CA ILE A 42 11.42 47.28 -20.83
C ILE A 42 11.85 47.47 -19.38
N ALA A 43 11.82 48.73 -18.90
CA ALA A 43 12.36 49.17 -17.62
C ALA A 43 13.88 48.93 -17.43
N THR A 44 14.64 48.71 -18.51
CA THR A 44 16.10 48.59 -18.49
C THR A 44 16.73 49.24 -19.72
N THR A 45 17.86 49.92 -19.53
CA THR A 45 18.68 50.49 -20.61
C THR A 45 19.80 49.56 -21.07
N SER A 46 19.95 48.40 -20.43
CA SER A 46 21.01 47.43 -20.71
C SER A 46 20.44 46.01 -20.85
N PRO A 47 19.63 45.74 -21.88
CA PRO A 47 19.00 44.44 -22.08
C PRO A 47 20.02 43.32 -22.31
N GLN A 48 19.87 42.20 -21.59
CA GLN A 48 20.76 41.02 -21.69
C GLN A 48 20.25 39.95 -22.67
N ALA A 49 18.98 40.03 -23.08
CA ALA A 49 18.34 39.18 -24.07
C ALA A 49 17.69 40.03 -25.19
N ARG A 50 17.18 39.39 -26.26
CA ARG A 50 16.50 40.10 -27.37
C ARG A 50 15.27 40.87 -26.90
N LEU A 51 14.53 40.32 -25.94
CA LEU A 51 13.51 41.01 -25.16
C LEU A 51 13.89 40.80 -23.69
N HIS A 52 14.17 41.89 -22.97
CA HIS A 52 14.50 41.84 -21.54
C HIS A 52 13.54 42.77 -20.80
N ILE A 53 12.66 42.17 -20.02
CA ILE A 53 11.65 42.88 -19.21
C ILE A 53 12.05 42.72 -17.75
N ILE A 54 12.17 43.83 -17.04
CA ILE A 54 12.40 43.84 -15.59
C ILE A 54 11.37 44.73 -14.90
N GLY A 55 11.28 44.66 -13.57
CA GLY A 55 10.42 45.55 -12.78
C GLY A 55 8.92 45.25 -12.89
N GLY A 56 8.55 44.00 -13.20
CA GLY A 56 7.18 43.53 -13.04
C GLY A 56 6.85 43.24 -11.57
N THR A 57 5.58 42.91 -11.31
CA THR A 57 5.11 42.39 -10.02
C THR A 57 4.61 40.96 -10.20
N ASP A 58 4.31 40.30 -9.08
CA ASP A 58 3.68 38.98 -9.02
C ASP A 58 2.46 38.90 -9.96
N ALA A 59 2.28 37.78 -10.65
CA ALA A 59 1.12 37.56 -11.50
C ALA A 59 -0.11 37.33 -10.61
N GLU A 60 -1.03 38.29 -10.61
CA GLU A 60 -2.26 38.23 -9.85
C GLU A 60 -3.48 38.01 -10.77
N PRO A 61 -4.59 37.47 -10.26
CA PRO A 61 -5.80 37.27 -11.04
C PRO A 61 -6.28 38.52 -11.80
N ASN A 62 -6.08 39.72 -11.22
CA ASN A 62 -6.51 41.01 -11.76
C ASN A 62 -5.36 42.02 -11.97
N GLY A 63 -4.09 41.58 -11.99
CA GLY A 63 -2.96 42.49 -12.06
C GLY A 63 -1.62 41.81 -12.33
N GLY A 64 -0.56 42.63 -12.31
CA GLY A 64 0.83 42.19 -12.31
C GLY A 64 1.30 41.38 -13.52
N GLY A 65 2.41 40.67 -13.30
CA GLY A 65 3.21 40.03 -14.33
C GLY A 65 4.29 40.94 -14.92
N TYR A 66 5.32 40.31 -15.45
CA TYR A 66 6.35 40.95 -16.28
C TYR A 66 5.87 41.01 -17.74
N LEU A 67 5.12 39.99 -18.18
CA LEU A 67 4.52 39.93 -19.52
C LEU A 67 3.06 39.48 -19.43
N VAL A 68 2.18 40.23 -20.09
CA VAL A 68 0.78 39.84 -20.30
C VAL A 68 0.53 39.65 -21.79
N VAL A 69 0.05 38.46 -22.15
CA VAL A 69 -0.32 38.09 -23.53
C VAL A 69 -1.82 37.85 -23.60
N GLY A 70 -2.54 38.65 -24.39
CA GLY A 70 -4.00 38.57 -24.54
C GLY A 70 -4.74 39.75 -23.92
N ASN A 71 -6.06 39.76 -24.03
CA ASN A 71 -6.91 40.82 -23.49
C ASN A 71 -7.09 40.63 -21.98
N THR A 72 -6.78 41.64 -21.17
CA THR A 72 -6.91 41.60 -19.70
C THR A 72 -8.37 41.46 -19.25
N ASN A 73 -9.33 41.95 -20.04
CA ASN A 73 -10.77 41.77 -19.82
C ASN A 73 -11.31 40.45 -20.41
N GLY A 74 -10.43 39.54 -20.82
CA GLY A 74 -10.76 38.23 -21.37
C GLY A 74 -9.67 37.21 -21.05
N VAL A 75 -9.52 36.20 -21.92
CA VAL A 75 -8.47 35.19 -21.77
C VAL A 75 -7.10 35.80 -22.03
N ASN A 76 -6.18 35.61 -21.09
CA ASN A 76 -4.80 36.06 -21.21
C ASN A 76 -3.86 35.17 -20.38
N LEU A 77 -2.57 35.36 -20.62
CA LEU A 77 -1.47 34.72 -19.89
C LEU A 77 -0.64 35.81 -19.22
N ALA A 78 -0.43 35.71 -17.90
CA ALA A 78 0.53 36.50 -17.17
C ALA A 78 1.76 35.64 -16.84
N ILE A 79 2.95 36.20 -17.00
CA ILE A 79 4.22 35.55 -16.69
C ILE A 79 5.03 36.50 -15.82
N ASP A 80 5.57 36.00 -14.72
CA ASP A 80 6.52 36.70 -13.85
C ASP A 80 7.83 35.90 -13.69
N ASP A 81 8.57 36.11 -12.60
CA ASP A 81 9.88 35.51 -12.37
C ASP A 81 9.83 34.03 -11.96
N ASN A 82 8.72 33.51 -11.44
CA ASN A 82 8.59 32.12 -10.98
C ASN A 82 7.26 31.45 -11.35
N GLU A 83 6.35 32.15 -12.02
CA GLU A 83 4.99 31.71 -12.29
C GLU A 83 4.52 32.01 -13.72
N ILE A 84 3.59 31.17 -14.15
CA ILE A 84 2.82 31.35 -15.38
C ILE A 84 1.36 31.17 -14.98
N MET A 85 0.58 32.25 -15.06
CA MET A 85 -0.84 32.26 -14.69
C MET A 85 -1.72 32.43 -15.93
N ALA A 86 -2.57 31.46 -16.19
CA ALA A 86 -3.69 31.63 -17.10
C ALA A 86 -4.81 32.38 -16.38
N ARG A 87 -5.40 33.37 -17.06
CA ARG A 87 -6.47 34.20 -16.52
C ARG A 87 -7.63 34.31 -17.50
N ASN A 88 -8.80 34.67 -16.97
CA ASN A 88 -9.95 35.07 -17.77
C ASN A 88 -10.71 36.20 -17.05
N ASN A 89 -10.65 37.41 -17.61
CA ASN A 89 -11.39 38.58 -17.10
C ASN A 89 -11.18 38.83 -15.60
N GLY A 90 -9.91 38.94 -15.17
CA GLY A 90 -9.57 39.26 -13.77
C GLY A 90 -9.64 38.08 -12.78
N ALA A 91 -9.87 36.85 -13.25
CA ALA A 91 -9.91 35.64 -12.43
C ALA A 91 -8.90 34.57 -12.91
N VAL A 92 -8.48 33.68 -12.00
CA VAL A 92 -7.65 32.51 -12.36
C VAL A 92 -8.39 31.60 -13.34
N SER A 93 -7.67 31.03 -14.29
CA SER A 93 -8.18 30.03 -15.23
C SER A 93 -7.21 28.85 -15.34
N ASN A 94 -7.66 27.78 -15.99
CA ASN A 94 -6.82 26.60 -16.18
C ASN A 94 -5.70 26.91 -17.18
N LEU A 95 -4.45 26.67 -16.78
CA LEU A 95 -3.33 26.64 -17.70
C LEU A 95 -3.38 25.34 -18.51
N HIS A 96 -3.63 25.47 -19.81
CA HIS A 96 -3.64 24.35 -20.74
C HIS A 96 -2.27 24.19 -21.42
N LEU A 97 -1.63 23.03 -21.28
CA LEU A 97 -0.37 22.69 -21.94
C LEU A 97 -0.60 21.56 -22.92
N GLN A 98 -0.39 21.81 -24.22
CA GLN A 98 -0.61 20.82 -25.30
C GLN A 98 -2.04 20.21 -25.30
N ALA A 99 -3.06 21.00 -24.90
CA ALA A 99 -4.43 20.50 -24.76
C ALA A 99 -5.09 20.06 -26.09
N SER A 100 -4.60 20.55 -27.23
CA SER A 100 -5.05 20.13 -28.57
C SER A 100 -4.19 19.01 -29.17
N GLY A 101 -3.27 18.43 -28.40
CA GLY A 101 -2.33 17.39 -28.82
C GLY A 101 -0.87 17.84 -28.84
N GLY A 102 0.01 16.91 -29.24
CA GLY A 102 1.46 17.08 -29.19
C GLY A 102 2.07 16.51 -27.89
N ASN A 103 3.41 16.56 -27.80
CA ASN A 103 4.14 16.04 -26.64
C ASN A 103 4.50 17.17 -25.69
N LEU A 104 4.06 17.08 -24.43
CA LEU A 104 4.61 17.89 -23.34
C LEU A 104 5.77 17.13 -22.68
N LEU A 105 6.99 17.57 -22.93
CA LEU A 105 8.18 17.01 -22.28
C LEU A 105 8.51 17.85 -21.04
N ILE A 106 8.03 17.40 -19.88
CA ILE A 106 8.45 17.97 -18.59
C ILE A 106 9.68 17.19 -18.14
N GLN A 107 10.80 17.89 -18.01
CA GLN A 107 12.06 17.32 -17.58
C GLN A 107 12.61 16.28 -18.60
N ASN A 108 13.26 16.76 -19.66
CA ASN A 108 13.89 15.92 -20.70
C ASN A 108 15.43 15.85 -20.61
N LYS A 109 16.05 16.47 -19.60
CA LYS A 109 17.50 16.46 -19.38
C LYS A 109 17.83 16.49 -17.88
N SER A 110 18.69 15.57 -17.45
CA SER A 110 19.24 15.56 -16.09
C SER A 110 19.88 16.91 -15.76
N PRO A 111 19.63 17.52 -14.58
CA PRO A 111 19.14 16.92 -13.33
C PRO A 111 17.76 17.41 -12.84
N GLY A 112 16.88 17.92 -13.70
CA GLY A 112 15.59 18.50 -13.27
C GLY A 112 14.67 17.54 -12.48
N ARG A 113 13.58 18.06 -11.90
CA ARG A 113 12.58 17.25 -11.18
C ARG A 113 11.20 17.89 -11.31
N VAL A 114 10.16 17.09 -11.12
CA VAL A 114 8.76 17.54 -11.05
C VAL A 114 8.29 17.38 -9.60
N GLY A 115 8.01 18.51 -8.96
CA GLY A 115 7.40 18.58 -7.64
C GLY A 115 5.93 18.99 -7.74
N ILE A 116 5.05 18.30 -7.03
CA ILE A 116 3.65 18.72 -6.84
C ILE A 116 3.43 18.90 -5.34
N GLY A 117 3.10 20.11 -4.92
CA GLY A 117 2.94 20.49 -3.51
C GLY A 117 4.26 20.62 -2.74
N LEU A 118 5.38 20.89 -3.45
CA LEU A 118 6.74 20.92 -2.91
C LEU A 118 7.56 22.01 -3.59
N SER A 119 8.42 22.71 -2.83
CA SER A 119 9.47 23.59 -3.37
C SER A 119 10.76 22.85 -3.72
N ASN A 120 11.04 21.73 -3.05
CA ASN A 120 12.28 20.96 -3.19
C ASN A 120 11.97 19.46 -3.38
N PRO A 121 11.62 18.99 -4.59
CA PRO A 121 11.41 17.58 -4.87
C PRO A 121 12.72 16.77 -4.71
N VAL A 122 12.63 15.56 -4.15
CA VAL A 122 13.82 14.70 -3.88
C VAL A 122 13.98 13.56 -4.89
N THR A 123 12.91 13.17 -5.57
CA THR A 123 12.87 12.20 -6.68
C THR A 123 12.47 12.89 -7.98
N THR A 124 12.58 12.19 -9.12
CA THR A 124 12.20 12.74 -10.45
C THR A 124 10.76 13.23 -10.48
N LEU A 125 9.83 12.46 -9.89
CA LEU A 125 8.48 12.90 -9.54
C LEU A 125 8.32 12.75 -8.04
N HIS A 126 8.06 13.86 -7.34
CA HIS A 126 7.75 13.87 -5.91
C HIS A 126 6.40 14.59 -5.73
N VAL A 127 5.42 13.87 -5.20
CA VAL A 127 4.08 14.39 -4.92
C VAL A 127 3.86 14.36 -3.42
N ARG A 128 3.45 15.49 -2.83
CA ARG A 128 3.14 15.59 -1.41
C ARG A 128 1.79 16.27 -1.21
N GLY A 129 1.02 15.78 -0.24
CA GLY A 129 -0.18 16.41 0.29
C GLY A 129 -0.44 16.00 1.73
N THR A 130 -1.47 16.57 2.35
CA THR A 130 -1.76 16.45 3.79
C THR A 130 -3.19 15.96 4.07
N LYS A 131 -3.78 15.17 3.16
CA LYS A 131 -5.15 14.67 3.29
C LYS A 131 -5.30 13.81 4.55
N ASN A 132 -6.33 14.08 5.35
CA ASN A 132 -6.67 13.31 6.55
C ASN A 132 -8.20 13.25 6.71
N ALA A 133 -8.81 12.19 6.19
CA ALA A 133 -10.24 11.92 6.31
C ALA A 133 -10.50 10.43 6.01
N ALA A 134 -11.77 10.00 6.13
CA ALA A 134 -12.17 8.62 5.88
C ALA A 134 -11.68 8.10 4.52
N ALA A 135 -11.36 6.81 4.43
CA ALA A 135 -10.86 6.18 3.20
C ALA A 135 -11.83 6.43 2.02
N SER A 136 -11.42 7.31 1.10
CA SER A 136 -12.11 7.66 -0.12
C SER A 136 -11.10 8.06 -1.18
N MET A 137 -11.46 7.99 -2.46
CA MET A 137 -10.58 8.40 -3.55
C MET A 137 -10.07 9.85 -3.38
N ALA A 138 -10.93 10.77 -2.91
CA ALA A 138 -10.59 12.17 -2.68
C ALA A 138 -9.54 12.40 -1.57
N ASN A 139 -9.27 11.40 -0.75
CA ASN A 139 -8.31 11.46 0.35
C ASN A 139 -6.98 10.75 0.04
N HIS A 140 -6.80 10.23 -1.18
CA HIS A 140 -5.50 9.75 -1.66
C HIS A 140 -4.63 10.92 -2.15
N ILE A 141 -3.31 10.78 -2.06
CA ILE A 141 -2.35 11.78 -2.58
C ILE A 141 -2.26 11.74 -4.11
N ALA A 142 -2.41 10.56 -4.71
CA ALA A 142 -2.38 10.34 -6.15
C ALA A 142 -3.32 9.20 -6.54
N VAL A 143 -3.88 9.28 -7.75
CA VAL A 143 -4.69 8.25 -8.40
C VAL A 143 -4.10 8.02 -9.79
N ILE A 144 -3.98 6.75 -10.19
CA ILE A 144 -3.60 6.34 -11.54
C ILE A 144 -4.69 5.40 -12.00
N GLU A 145 -5.45 5.78 -13.03
CA GLU A 145 -6.62 5.04 -13.48
C GLU A 145 -6.62 4.85 -15.00
N ASN A 146 -7.17 3.73 -15.44
CA ASN A 146 -7.55 3.49 -16.82
C ASN A 146 -9.06 3.28 -16.86
N THR A 147 -9.79 4.19 -17.50
CA THR A 147 -11.26 4.17 -17.54
C THR A 147 -11.82 3.24 -18.62
N SER A 148 -10.97 2.52 -19.36
CA SER A 148 -11.40 1.54 -20.36
C SER A 148 -12.07 0.34 -19.69
N SER A 149 -13.25 -0.04 -20.18
CA SER A 149 -13.96 -1.26 -19.76
C SER A 149 -13.60 -2.49 -20.59
N GLY A 150 -12.57 -2.42 -21.44
CA GLY A 150 -12.11 -3.55 -22.25
C GLY A 150 -11.24 -4.54 -21.45
N GLY A 151 -11.19 -5.81 -21.89
CA GLY A 151 -10.47 -6.89 -21.19
C GLY A 151 -8.93 -6.81 -21.20
N SER A 152 -8.33 -5.66 -21.52
CA SER A 152 -6.87 -5.47 -21.62
C SER A 152 -6.46 -4.05 -21.24
N ALA A 153 -7.12 -3.47 -20.24
CA ALA A 153 -6.84 -2.12 -19.76
C ALA A 153 -5.71 -2.14 -18.70
N ASP A 154 -4.46 -1.94 -19.15
CA ASP A 154 -3.31 -1.80 -18.23
C ASP A 154 -3.32 -0.43 -17.52
N VAL A 155 -2.82 -0.36 -16.29
CA VAL A 155 -2.81 0.88 -15.47
C VAL A 155 -1.39 1.34 -15.14
N LEU A 156 -0.62 0.53 -14.41
CA LEU A 156 0.71 0.91 -13.90
C LEU A 156 1.71 -0.21 -14.09
N ALA A 157 2.82 0.08 -14.77
CA ALA A 157 3.99 -0.78 -14.86
C ALA A 157 5.14 -0.21 -14.02
N LEU A 158 5.75 -1.05 -13.19
CA LEU A 158 6.95 -0.72 -12.42
C LEU A 158 8.11 -1.61 -12.91
N LYS A 159 9.16 -0.99 -13.46
CA LYS A 159 10.28 -1.70 -14.09
C LYS A 159 11.62 -1.25 -13.53
N ILE A 160 12.48 -2.23 -13.27
CA ILE A 160 13.90 -2.03 -12.94
C ILE A 160 14.76 -2.43 -14.15
N GLY A 161 15.99 -1.91 -14.24
CA GLY A 161 16.90 -2.17 -15.36
C GLY A 161 17.56 -3.56 -15.38
N THR A 162 17.51 -4.30 -14.27
CA THR A 162 18.05 -5.67 -14.19
C THR A 162 16.99 -6.71 -14.50
N ILE A 163 17.42 -7.85 -15.06
CA ILE A 163 16.57 -9.02 -15.33
C ILE A 163 16.44 -9.97 -14.12
N SER A 164 17.23 -9.74 -13.07
CA SER A 164 17.13 -10.48 -11.82
C SER A 164 17.23 -9.54 -10.62
N PRO A 165 16.11 -8.90 -10.22
CA PRO A 165 16.11 -7.95 -9.13
C PRO A 165 16.39 -8.66 -7.81
N GLY A 166 17.48 -8.30 -7.12
CA GLY A 166 17.84 -8.82 -5.80
C GLY A 166 17.04 -8.17 -4.66
N GLY A 167 17.32 -8.56 -3.42
CA GLY A 167 16.64 -8.03 -2.22
C GLY A 167 16.80 -6.53 -1.94
N ALA A 168 17.72 -5.85 -2.63
CA ALA A 168 17.88 -4.40 -2.57
C ALA A 168 17.04 -3.66 -3.63
N CYS A 169 16.41 -4.38 -4.55
CA CYS A 169 15.60 -3.82 -5.62
C CYS A 169 14.14 -3.70 -5.17
N ASN A 170 13.74 -2.52 -4.72
CA ASN A 170 12.37 -2.22 -4.31
C ASN A 170 11.54 -1.71 -5.50
N PHE A 171 10.36 -2.29 -5.69
CA PHE A 171 9.34 -1.79 -6.61
C PHE A 171 8.39 -0.83 -5.89
N ILE A 172 7.96 -1.21 -4.69
CA ILE A 172 7.12 -0.41 -3.79
C ILE A 172 7.71 -0.49 -2.38
N THR A 173 7.76 0.64 -1.68
CA THR A 173 8.16 0.72 -0.26
C THR A 173 7.05 1.37 0.54
N PHE A 174 6.62 0.71 1.62
CA PHE A 174 5.63 1.22 2.57
C PHE A 174 6.36 1.82 3.77
N LYS A 175 6.02 3.06 4.14
CA LYS A 175 6.68 3.81 5.22
C LYS A 175 5.69 4.25 6.29
N SER A 176 6.15 4.26 7.55
CA SER A 176 5.48 4.88 8.70
C SER A 176 6.40 5.95 9.29
N GLY A 177 6.07 7.21 9.04
CA GLY A 177 7.05 8.29 9.14
C GLY A 177 8.26 7.98 8.24
N ASP A 178 9.47 8.05 8.80
CA ASP A 178 10.70 7.76 8.07
C ASP A 178 11.10 6.28 8.06
N ARG A 179 10.38 5.42 8.80
CA ARG A 179 10.69 3.98 8.92
C ARG A 179 10.02 3.16 7.81
N ASP A 180 10.77 2.22 7.22
CA ASP A 180 10.20 1.23 6.31
C ASP A 180 9.44 0.17 7.12
N VAL A 181 8.18 -0.08 6.73
CA VAL A 181 7.29 -1.07 7.39
C VAL A 181 6.94 -2.24 6.48
N GLY A 182 7.25 -2.13 5.19
CA GLY A 182 7.15 -3.23 4.25
C GLY A 182 7.60 -2.84 2.84
N SER A 183 7.71 -3.83 1.97
CA SER A 183 8.10 -3.62 0.57
C SER A 183 7.56 -4.70 -0.35
N ILE A 184 7.42 -4.35 -1.63
CA ILE A 184 7.43 -5.31 -2.74
C ILE A 184 8.80 -5.22 -3.36
N GLU A 185 9.61 -6.26 -3.18
CA GLU A 185 11.03 -6.26 -3.53
C GLU A 185 11.45 -7.53 -4.28
N GLY A 186 12.53 -7.45 -5.04
CA GLY A 186 13.10 -8.58 -5.77
C GLY A 186 13.68 -9.66 -4.84
N THR A 187 13.80 -10.88 -5.35
CA THR A 187 14.39 -12.02 -4.61
C THR A 187 15.72 -12.51 -5.17
N GLY A 188 16.15 -12.01 -6.33
CA GLY A 188 17.37 -12.43 -7.04
C GLY A 188 17.18 -13.56 -8.05
N ASN A 189 15.93 -14.00 -8.27
CA ASN A 189 15.57 -15.08 -9.19
C ASN A 189 14.41 -14.68 -10.13
N ASN A 190 14.41 -13.44 -10.62
CA ASN A 190 13.31 -12.88 -11.42
C ASN A 190 11.91 -13.04 -10.76
N ASN A 191 11.86 -12.96 -9.44
CA ASN A 191 10.63 -13.02 -8.64
C ASN A 191 10.57 -11.81 -7.70
N ILE A 192 9.36 -11.51 -7.25
CA ILE A 192 9.10 -10.52 -6.19
C ILE A 192 8.67 -11.23 -4.90
N ARG A 193 8.82 -10.53 -3.77
CA ARG A 193 8.21 -10.89 -2.49
C ARG A 193 7.54 -9.68 -1.87
N LEU A 194 6.43 -9.92 -1.16
CA LEU A 194 5.88 -8.97 -0.20
C LEU A 194 6.59 -9.21 1.14
N LYS A 195 7.29 -8.21 1.64
CA LYS A 195 8.01 -8.26 2.91
C LYS A 195 7.34 -7.36 3.92
N SER A 196 6.99 -7.92 5.08
CA SER A 196 6.43 -7.20 6.21
C SER A 196 6.90 -7.86 7.52
N GLY A 197 6.60 -7.23 8.68
CA GLY A 197 6.86 -7.83 9.99
C GLY A 197 5.89 -8.95 10.39
N SER A 198 4.74 -9.06 9.71
CA SER A 198 3.76 -10.13 9.87
C SER A 198 4.02 -11.28 8.88
N GLY A 199 3.61 -12.50 9.25
CA GLY A 199 3.84 -13.71 8.45
C GLY A 199 2.64 -14.62 8.25
N ASP A 200 1.43 -14.26 8.68
CA ASP A 200 0.24 -15.12 8.60
C ASP A 200 -0.79 -14.69 7.54
N TYR A 201 -1.43 -15.69 6.96
CA TYR A 201 -2.60 -15.57 6.09
C TYR A 201 -3.86 -15.83 6.93
N ALA A 202 -4.80 -14.90 6.87
CA ALA A 202 -6.07 -14.99 7.59
C ALA A 202 -7.25 -14.63 6.70
N GLU A 203 -8.44 -15.05 7.12
CA GLU A 203 -9.71 -14.62 6.52
C GLU A 203 -10.67 -14.15 7.60
N TYR A 204 -11.58 -13.25 7.24
CA TYR A 204 -12.71 -12.92 8.11
C TYR A 204 -13.74 -14.05 8.11
N LEU A 205 -14.04 -14.58 9.29
CA LEU A 205 -15.16 -15.50 9.52
C LEU A 205 -16.20 -14.87 10.44
N PRO A 206 -17.50 -15.00 10.14
CA PRO A 206 -18.57 -14.47 10.98
C PRO A 206 -18.62 -15.20 12.33
N ARG A 207 -18.92 -14.46 13.40
CA ARG A 207 -19.18 -15.06 14.71
C ARG A 207 -20.47 -15.87 14.67
N LEU A 208 -20.48 -17.02 15.35
CA LEU A 208 -21.69 -17.80 15.54
C LEU A 208 -22.68 -17.05 16.44
N ASN A 209 -22.15 -16.40 17.49
CA ASN A 209 -22.88 -15.47 18.34
C ASN A 209 -22.26 -14.08 18.25
N HIS A 210 -22.99 -13.11 17.70
CA HIS A 210 -22.51 -11.75 17.50
C HIS A 210 -22.15 -11.01 18.80
N SER A 211 -22.72 -11.42 19.94
CA SER A 211 -22.43 -10.84 21.26
C SER A 211 -21.23 -11.47 21.96
N GLU A 212 -20.69 -12.56 21.41
CA GLU A 212 -19.52 -13.21 21.97
C GLU A 212 -18.27 -12.33 21.81
N VAL A 213 -17.51 -12.17 22.89
CA VAL A 213 -16.25 -11.44 22.88
C VAL A 213 -15.12 -12.42 22.62
N ILE A 214 -14.49 -12.27 21.47
CA ILE A 214 -13.34 -13.05 21.02
C ILE A 214 -12.20 -12.07 20.80
N GLU A 215 -11.00 -12.43 21.27
CA GLU A 215 -9.82 -11.59 21.24
C GLU A 215 -8.68 -12.23 20.43
N PRO A 216 -7.76 -11.42 19.89
CA PRO A 216 -6.55 -11.93 19.26
C PRO A 216 -5.76 -12.88 20.17
N GLY A 217 -5.24 -13.95 19.56
CA GLY A 217 -4.54 -15.04 20.24
C GLY A 217 -5.45 -16.08 20.89
N GLU A 218 -6.77 -15.92 20.85
CA GLU A 218 -7.69 -16.95 21.33
C GLU A 218 -7.94 -18.05 20.29
N LEU A 219 -8.30 -19.23 20.78
CA LEU A 219 -8.71 -20.39 19.99
C LEU A 219 -10.24 -20.41 19.84
N VAL A 220 -10.69 -20.77 18.65
CA VAL A 220 -12.12 -20.86 18.31
C VAL A 220 -12.43 -22.16 17.60
N GLY A 221 -13.63 -22.68 17.83
CA GLY A 221 -14.23 -23.73 17.03
C GLY A 221 -14.95 -23.13 15.83
N VAL A 222 -14.78 -23.76 14.67
CA VAL A 222 -15.48 -23.45 13.43
C VAL A 222 -16.67 -24.41 13.27
N PHE A 223 -17.87 -23.88 13.05
CA PHE A 223 -19.08 -24.65 12.76
C PHE A 223 -19.72 -24.07 11.50
N GLY A 224 -19.72 -24.83 10.41
CA GLY A 224 -20.33 -24.41 9.15
C GLY A 224 -19.83 -23.03 8.66
N GLY A 225 -18.54 -22.73 8.89
CA GLY A 225 -17.92 -21.46 8.51
C GLY A 225 -18.11 -20.30 9.50
N LYS A 226 -18.70 -20.53 10.68
CA LYS A 226 -18.85 -19.53 11.75
C LYS A 226 -17.97 -19.87 12.94
N VAL A 227 -17.51 -18.86 13.69
CA VAL A 227 -16.58 -19.05 14.81
C VAL A 227 -17.19 -18.77 16.18
N THR A 228 -16.73 -19.51 17.19
CA THR A 228 -17.09 -19.31 18.61
C THR A 228 -16.01 -19.90 19.52
N LYS A 229 -15.96 -19.53 20.81
CA LYS A 229 -15.03 -20.14 21.79
C LYS A 229 -15.39 -21.58 22.14
N TYR A 230 -16.60 -22.04 21.80
CA TYR A 230 -16.95 -23.45 21.92
C TYR A 230 -16.18 -24.29 20.91
N THR A 231 -15.41 -25.26 21.37
CA THR A 231 -14.57 -26.11 20.49
C THR A 231 -15.04 -27.56 20.41
N GLN A 232 -15.97 -27.96 21.28
CA GLN A 232 -16.48 -29.33 21.29
C GLN A 232 -17.36 -29.59 20.06
N GLY A 233 -17.00 -30.58 19.25
CA GLY A 233 -17.75 -30.94 18.04
C GLY A 233 -17.58 -29.98 16.87
N ALA A 234 -16.61 -29.04 16.96
CA ALA A 234 -16.28 -28.15 15.88
C ALA A 234 -15.74 -28.92 14.67
N ASP A 235 -16.02 -28.43 13.46
CA ASP A 235 -15.47 -28.96 12.21
C ASP A 235 -13.94 -28.82 12.19
N GLN A 236 -13.45 -27.71 12.75
CA GLN A 236 -12.05 -27.41 12.94
C GLN A 236 -11.85 -26.46 14.12
N VAL A 237 -10.68 -26.52 14.77
CA VAL A 237 -10.25 -25.51 15.74
C VAL A 237 -9.19 -24.62 15.07
N MET A 238 -9.33 -23.30 15.21
CA MET A 238 -8.44 -22.31 14.61
C MET A 238 -8.04 -21.24 15.64
N ALA A 239 -7.12 -20.35 15.26
CA ALA A 239 -6.64 -19.26 16.08
C ALA A 239 -7.04 -17.89 15.50
N ILE A 240 -7.36 -16.94 16.39
CA ILE A 240 -7.61 -15.55 16.02
C ILE A 240 -6.30 -14.78 15.96
N THR A 241 -6.11 -14.01 14.88
CA THR A 241 -4.94 -13.13 14.68
C THR A 241 -5.38 -11.67 14.60
N ASN A 242 -4.45 -10.73 14.76
CA ASN A 242 -4.68 -9.30 14.55
C ASN A 242 -3.66 -8.65 13.61
N GLN A 243 -2.72 -9.44 13.10
CA GLN A 243 -1.63 -8.94 12.27
C GLN A 243 -1.40 -9.87 11.08
N PRO A 244 -2.38 -10.18 10.22
CA PRO A 244 -2.11 -10.94 8.99
C PRO A 244 -1.42 -10.08 7.92
N ILE A 245 -0.54 -10.68 7.13
CA ILE A 245 0.08 -10.04 5.96
C ILE A 245 -0.88 -10.06 4.76
N VAL A 246 -1.75 -11.07 4.69
CA VAL A 246 -2.83 -11.19 3.70
C VAL A 246 -4.11 -11.50 4.44
N LEU A 247 -5.14 -10.68 4.20
CA LEU A 247 -6.45 -10.81 4.83
C LEU A 247 -7.55 -10.93 3.77
N GLY A 248 -8.20 -12.09 3.73
CA GLY A 248 -9.28 -12.41 2.80
C GLY A 248 -10.69 -12.17 3.37
N ASN A 249 -11.68 -12.20 2.48
CA ASN A 249 -13.12 -12.18 2.81
C ASN A 249 -13.60 -11.01 3.70
N ALA A 250 -12.96 -9.84 3.60
CA ALA A 250 -13.32 -8.69 4.44
C ALA A 250 -14.78 -8.23 4.19
N PRO A 251 -15.63 -8.18 5.23
CA PRO A 251 -17.01 -7.72 5.10
C PRO A 251 -17.07 -6.20 4.95
N GLN A 252 -18.28 -5.68 4.70
CA GLN A 252 -18.50 -4.23 4.71
C GLN A 252 -18.06 -3.64 6.06
N LYS A 253 -17.51 -2.42 6.02
CA LYS A 253 -16.91 -1.79 7.20
C LYS A 253 -17.86 -1.72 8.40
N GLN A 254 -19.18 -1.53 8.19
CA GLN A 254 -20.15 -1.50 9.28
C GLN A 254 -20.36 -2.87 9.93
N GLU A 255 -20.13 -3.97 9.22
CA GLU A 255 -20.38 -5.34 9.66
C GLU A 255 -19.13 -6.01 10.25
N GLN A 256 -17.94 -5.42 10.09
CA GLN A 256 -16.68 -6.01 10.57
C GLN A 256 -16.69 -6.40 12.05
N HIS A 257 -17.46 -5.71 12.89
CA HIS A 257 -17.63 -6.03 14.31
C HIS A 257 -18.31 -7.39 14.58
N LEU A 258 -18.91 -8.00 13.56
CA LEU A 258 -19.58 -9.31 13.62
C LEU A 258 -18.66 -10.47 13.19
N TYR A 259 -17.41 -10.18 12.82
CA TYR A 259 -16.46 -11.13 12.24
C TYR A 259 -15.15 -11.13 13.03
N GLU A 260 -14.39 -12.21 12.88
CA GLU A 260 -13.02 -12.35 13.40
C GLU A 260 -12.03 -12.65 12.29
N GLN A 261 -10.79 -12.20 12.46
CA GLN A 261 -9.67 -12.56 11.59
C GLN A 261 -9.09 -13.90 12.05
N VAL A 262 -9.35 -14.96 11.27
CA VAL A 262 -8.98 -16.33 11.62
C VAL A 262 -7.78 -16.75 10.79
N ALA A 263 -6.70 -17.16 11.45
CA ALA A 263 -5.47 -17.57 10.79
C ALA A 263 -5.57 -18.98 10.22
N PHE A 264 -5.22 -19.14 8.94
CA PHE A 264 -5.17 -20.45 8.27
C PHE A 264 -3.76 -20.97 8.12
N LEU A 265 -2.78 -20.07 8.01
CA LEU A 265 -1.38 -20.42 7.78
C LEU A 265 -0.47 -19.33 8.32
N GLY A 266 0.60 -19.73 9.01
CA GLY A 266 1.67 -18.84 9.42
C GLY A 266 2.03 -18.97 10.89
N GLN A 267 2.67 -17.94 11.41
CA GLN A 267 3.06 -17.84 12.82
C GLN A 267 2.09 -16.93 13.54
N VAL A 268 1.40 -17.48 14.54
CA VAL A 268 0.35 -16.76 15.29
C VAL A 268 0.69 -16.81 16.77
N PRO A 269 0.74 -15.66 17.47
CA PRO A 269 0.82 -15.63 18.93
C PRO A 269 -0.50 -16.11 19.55
N ILE A 270 -0.50 -17.25 20.24
CA ILE A 270 -1.68 -17.87 20.86
C ILE A 270 -1.59 -17.74 22.38
N LYS A 271 -2.71 -17.40 23.05
CA LYS A 271 -2.85 -17.39 24.50
C LYS A 271 -2.88 -18.83 25.03
N VAL A 272 -1.84 -19.24 25.74
CA VAL A 272 -1.69 -20.60 26.29
C VAL A 272 -1.52 -20.55 27.81
N ARG A 273 -2.28 -21.40 28.52
CA ARG A 273 -2.21 -21.59 29.98
C ARG A 273 -1.30 -22.78 30.31
N GLY A 274 -0.52 -22.67 31.39
CA GLY A 274 0.39 -23.72 31.87
C GLY A 274 1.71 -23.74 31.10
N SER A 275 2.74 -24.40 31.64
CA SER A 275 4.05 -24.52 30.99
C SER A 275 3.95 -25.04 29.54
N VAL A 276 4.84 -24.56 28.66
CA VAL A 276 4.92 -24.97 27.25
C VAL A 276 6.35 -25.32 26.90
N GLN A 277 6.56 -26.45 26.25
CA GLN A 277 7.84 -26.81 25.63
C GLN A 277 7.77 -26.59 24.12
N SER A 278 8.89 -26.17 23.54
CA SER A 278 9.01 -26.07 22.08
C SER A 278 8.74 -27.43 21.46
N GLY A 279 7.79 -27.48 20.52
CA GLY A 279 7.36 -28.69 19.86
C GLY A 279 6.08 -29.32 20.43
N ASP A 280 5.53 -28.80 21.52
CA ASP A 280 4.23 -29.24 22.04
C ASP A 280 3.09 -28.91 21.07
N TYR A 281 2.06 -29.74 21.08
CA TYR A 281 0.81 -29.44 20.40
C TYR A 281 0.01 -28.43 21.24
N ILE A 282 -0.57 -27.45 20.56
CA ILE A 282 -1.51 -26.52 21.19
C ILE A 282 -2.93 -26.95 20.84
N ILE A 283 -3.71 -27.24 21.87
CA ILE A 283 -5.13 -27.60 21.79
C ILE A 283 -5.94 -26.66 22.71
N PRO A 284 -7.27 -26.53 22.53
CA PRO A 284 -8.14 -25.80 23.45
C PRO A 284 -8.07 -26.34 24.88
N SER A 285 -8.21 -25.44 25.85
CA SER A 285 -8.24 -25.75 27.29
C SER A 285 -9.42 -26.64 27.70
N GLY A 286 -10.48 -26.69 26.89
CA GLY A 286 -11.74 -27.36 27.19
C GLY A 286 -12.73 -26.53 28.04
N PHE A 287 -12.34 -25.33 28.49
CA PHE A 287 -13.21 -24.45 29.29
C PHE A 287 -14.05 -23.48 28.46
N ASN A 288 -13.96 -23.55 27.12
CA ASN A 288 -14.56 -22.59 26.19
C ASN A 288 -14.17 -21.13 26.51
N ASP A 289 -12.95 -20.93 26.99
CA ASP A 289 -12.40 -19.63 27.40
C ASP A 289 -11.50 -19.01 26.30
N GLY A 290 -11.37 -19.69 25.15
CA GLY A 290 -10.48 -19.30 24.07
C GLY A 290 -9.00 -19.55 24.36
N MET A 291 -8.63 -20.16 25.50
CA MET A 291 -7.24 -20.42 25.82
C MET A 291 -6.78 -21.76 25.25
N GLY A 292 -5.51 -21.81 24.84
CA GLY A 292 -4.83 -23.06 24.56
C GLY A 292 -4.20 -23.68 25.82
N ILE A 293 -3.90 -24.96 25.73
CA ILE A 293 -2.98 -25.70 26.60
C ILE A 293 -1.96 -26.42 25.74
N ALA A 294 -0.76 -26.60 26.26
CA ALA A 294 0.28 -27.38 25.61
C ALA A 294 0.16 -28.85 26.02
N VAL A 295 0.28 -29.75 25.04
CA VAL A 295 0.29 -31.19 25.26
C VAL A 295 1.49 -31.78 24.52
N SER A 296 2.30 -32.54 25.26
CA SER A 296 3.45 -33.23 24.68
C SER A 296 2.99 -34.20 23.58
N PRO A 297 3.71 -34.30 22.44
CA PRO A 297 3.41 -35.27 21.39
C PRO A 297 3.35 -36.72 21.88
N HIS A 298 4.05 -37.05 22.96
CA HIS A 298 4.02 -38.40 23.55
C HIS A 298 2.76 -38.65 24.38
N GLU A 299 2.23 -37.62 25.04
CA GLU A 299 1.12 -37.71 25.99
C GLU A 299 -0.26 -37.45 25.36
N ILE A 300 -0.30 -36.89 24.14
CA ILE A 300 -1.56 -36.56 23.47
C ILE A 300 -2.46 -37.79 23.26
N ALA A 301 -3.72 -37.65 23.65
CA ALA A 301 -4.75 -38.68 23.50
C ALA A 301 -5.34 -38.69 22.08
N ALA A 302 -5.86 -39.85 21.65
CA ALA A 302 -6.38 -40.04 20.30
C ALA A 302 -7.51 -39.06 19.92
N ASN A 303 -8.37 -38.72 20.89
CA ASN A 303 -9.48 -37.77 20.71
C ASN A 303 -9.04 -36.30 20.69
N GLN A 304 -7.81 -35.99 21.13
CA GLN A 304 -7.27 -34.63 21.13
C GLN A 304 -6.63 -34.25 19.80
N PHE A 305 -6.30 -35.23 18.94
CA PHE A 305 -5.67 -34.94 17.66
C PHE A 305 -6.51 -34.04 16.73
N ALA A 306 -7.83 -34.20 16.73
CA ALA A 306 -8.74 -33.34 15.96
C ALA A 306 -8.82 -31.89 16.51
N LEU A 307 -8.30 -31.65 17.71
CA LEU A 307 -8.30 -30.35 18.37
C LEU A 307 -6.98 -29.58 18.19
N ILE A 308 -5.99 -30.16 17.50
CA ILE A 308 -4.70 -29.52 17.28
C ILE A 308 -4.88 -28.30 16.39
N VAL A 309 -4.50 -27.14 16.93
CA VAL A 309 -4.45 -25.89 16.18
C VAL A 309 -3.09 -25.72 15.51
N GLY A 310 -2.03 -26.08 16.23
CA GLY A 310 -0.67 -25.89 15.76
C GLY A 310 0.38 -26.46 16.71
N ARG A 311 1.63 -26.08 16.48
CA ARG A 311 2.80 -26.52 17.25
C ARG A 311 3.55 -25.32 17.84
N ALA A 312 3.89 -25.39 19.11
CA ALA A 312 4.67 -24.35 19.78
C ALA A 312 6.10 -24.28 19.20
N TRP A 313 6.58 -23.07 18.92
CA TRP A 313 7.96 -22.80 18.48
C TRP A 313 8.82 -22.12 19.55
N GLU A 314 8.29 -22.01 20.77
CA GLU A 314 9.02 -21.47 21.91
C GLU A 314 8.68 -22.22 23.19
N THR A 315 9.54 -22.06 24.19
CA THR A 315 9.42 -22.69 25.51
C THR A 315 9.13 -21.62 26.55
N SER A 316 8.25 -21.92 27.50
CA SER A 316 7.96 -21.05 28.63
C SER A 316 7.52 -21.85 29.85
N GLU A 317 8.18 -21.63 30.98
CA GLU A 317 7.87 -22.26 32.27
C GLU A 317 6.76 -21.54 33.04
N GLN A 318 6.24 -20.42 32.53
CA GLN A 318 5.21 -19.65 33.21
C GLN A 318 3.86 -20.40 33.22
N GLU A 319 3.33 -20.65 34.41
CA GLU A 319 2.06 -21.37 34.60
C GLU A 319 0.80 -20.57 34.20
N GLY A 320 0.89 -19.24 34.25
CA GLY A 320 -0.21 -18.35 33.84
C GLY A 320 -0.49 -18.36 32.33
N VAL A 321 -1.53 -17.62 31.94
CA VAL A 321 -1.80 -17.33 30.52
C VAL A 321 -0.72 -16.42 29.97
N LYS A 322 -0.17 -16.79 28.81
CA LYS A 322 0.85 -16.03 28.08
C LYS A 322 0.68 -16.23 26.59
N LEU A 323 1.27 -15.35 25.78
CA LEU A 323 1.34 -15.56 24.35
C LEU A 323 2.47 -16.53 24.03
N ILE A 324 2.18 -17.48 23.15
CA ILE A 324 3.11 -18.45 22.62
C ILE A 324 3.13 -18.33 21.10
N ASN A 325 4.32 -18.22 20.49
CA ASN A 325 4.46 -18.30 19.04
C ASN A 325 4.16 -19.72 18.56
N VAL A 326 3.08 -19.88 17.78
CA VAL A 326 2.59 -21.16 17.29
C VAL A 326 2.58 -21.14 15.77
N VAL A 327 3.14 -22.19 15.16
CA VAL A 327 2.94 -22.42 13.73
C VAL A 327 1.57 -23.06 13.51
N VAL A 328 0.75 -22.40 12.69
CA VAL A 328 -0.57 -22.85 12.23
C VAL A 328 -0.48 -23.15 10.74
N GLY A 329 -1.17 -24.19 10.25
CA GLY A 329 -1.15 -24.50 8.82
C GLY A 329 -1.81 -25.82 8.46
N LEU A 330 -2.11 -26.01 7.17
CA LEU A 330 -2.88 -27.14 6.62
C LEU A 330 -2.34 -28.55 6.96
N ASN A 331 -1.04 -28.67 7.26
CA ASN A 331 -0.40 -29.95 7.65
C ASN A 331 -0.59 -30.31 9.12
N SER A 332 -1.25 -29.48 9.94
CA SER A 332 -1.77 -29.92 11.23
C SER A 332 -2.87 -30.98 11.08
N ASN A 333 -3.23 -31.40 9.86
CA ASN A 333 -4.18 -32.51 9.60
C ASN A 333 -3.54 -33.87 9.23
N SER A 334 -2.26 -33.94 8.88
CA SER A 334 -1.63 -35.18 8.38
C SER A 334 -0.62 -35.80 9.35
N HIS A 335 0.14 -34.97 10.07
CA HIS A 335 1.12 -35.47 11.03
C HIS A 335 0.48 -36.22 12.20
N TRP A 336 -0.68 -35.76 12.68
CA TRP A 336 -1.39 -36.50 13.72
C TRP A 336 -1.99 -37.80 13.20
N LEU A 337 -2.41 -37.89 11.94
CA LEU A 337 -2.91 -39.14 11.37
C LEU A 337 -1.79 -40.18 11.36
N SER A 338 -0.57 -39.80 10.97
CA SER A 338 0.59 -40.68 11.06
C SER A 338 0.89 -41.09 12.51
N SER A 339 0.90 -40.14 13.45
CA SER A 339 1.12 -40.45 14.88
C SER A 339 0.01 -41.30 15.49
N LEU A 340 -1.25 -41.11 15.07
CA LEU A 340 -2.40 -41.90 15.48
C LEU A 340 -2.30 -43.32 14.90
N LEU A 341 -1.98 -43.46 13.62
CA LEU A 341 -1.78 -44.76 12.96
C LEU A 341 -0.64 -45.54 13.63
N GLU A 342 0.46 -44.87 13.97
CA GLU A 342 1.58 -45.47 14.71
C GLU A 342 1.14 -45.92 16.11
N LYS A 343 0.47 -45.07 16.89
CA LYS A 343 -0.09 -45.46 18.19
C LYS A 343 -1.08 -46.63 18.08
N MET A 344 -1.92 -46.65 17.05
CA MET A 344 -2.83 -47.77 16.78
C MET A 344 -2.08 -49.07 16.45
N GLN A 345 -1.01 -49.01 15.66
CA GLN A 345 -0.17 -50.18 15.35
C GLN A 345 0.54 -50.72 16.60
N ILE A 346 1.04 -49.84 17.48
CA ILE A 346 1.64 -50.22 18.76
C ILE A 346 0.60 -50.90 19.65
N GLN A 347 -0.58 -50.30 19.83
CA GLN A 347 -1.67 -50.89 20.62
C GLN A 347 -2.13 -52.24 20.04
N GLN A 348 -2.23 -52.39 18.72
CA GLN A 348 -2.55 -53.67 18.10
C GLN A 348 -1.49 -54.73 18.37
N SER A 349 -0.21 -54.35 18.37
CA SER A 349 0.90 -55.25 18.67
C SER A 349 0.90 -55.69 20.14
N GLU A 350 0.63 -54.78 21.07
CA GLU A 350 0.46 -55.11 22.50
C GLU A 350 -0.73 -56.03 22.74
N ILE A 351 -1.89 -55.75 22.12
CA ILE A 351 -3.08 -56.62 22.20
C ILE A 351 -2.75 -58.01 21.67
N LYS A 352 -1.99 -58.13 20.57
CA LYS A 352 -1.57 -59.41 20.01
C LYS A 352 -0.67 -60.18 20.99
N LEU A 353 0.27 -59.49 21.65
CA LEU A 353 1.15 -60.10 22.67
C LEU A 353 0.35 -60.56 23.90
N LEU A 354 -0.54 -59.72 24.43
CA LEU A 354 -1.40 -60.06 25.57
C LEU A 354 -2.31 -61.26 25.27
N LYS A 355 -2.90 -61.32 24.06
CA LYS A 355 -3.69 -62.48 23.62
C LYS A 355 -2.86 -63.77 23.59
N LYS A 356 -1.61 -63.69 23.14
CA LYS A 356 -0.67 -64.84 23.14
C LYS A 356 -0.37 -65.30 24.57
N GLN A 357 -0.05 -64.37 25.49
CA GLN A 357 0.22 -64.69 26.89
C GLN A 357 -1.00 -65.31 27.60
N ILE A 358 -2.21 -64.80 27.34
CA ILE A 358 -3.46 -65.38 27.86
C ILE A 358 -3.66 -66.81 27.34
N GLN A 359 -3.31 -67.08 26.08
CA GLN A 359 -3.44 -68.40 25.48
C GLN A 359 -2.44 -69.40 26.07
N GLU A 360 -1.20 -68.97 26.34
CA GLU A 360 -0.19 -69.75 27.04
C GLU A 360 -0.61 -70.07 28.48
N LEU A 361 -1.20 -69.11 29.20
CA LEU A 361 -1.74 -69.31 30.57
C LEU A 361 -2.98 -70.23 30.62
N LYS A 362 -3.76 -70.31 29.54
CA LYS A 362 -4.94 -71.19 29.43
C LYS A 362 -4.61 -72.61 28.98
N THR A 363 -3.36 -72.88 28.59
CA THR A 363 -2.91 -74.23 28.23
C THR A 363 -2.46 -74.93 29.51
N PRO A 364 -3.16 -75.97 30.01
CA PRO A 364 -2.79 -76.59 31.28
C PRO A 364 -1.39 -77.20 31.13
N THR A 365 -0.44 -76.78 31.97
CA THR A 365 0.77 -77.56 32.20
C THR A 365 0.33 -78.91 32.76
N GLY A 366 0.34 -79.93 31.90
CA GLY A 366 0.12 -81.31 32.30
C GLY A 366 1.17 -81.70 33.33
N PHE A 367 0.80 -81.68 34.61
CA PHE A 367 1.53 -82.38 35.65
C PHE A 367 1.33 -83.88 35.41
N SER A 368 2.31 -84.52 34.76
CA SER A 368 2.49 -85.96 34.88
C SER A 368 3.10 -86.25 36.24
N VAL A 369 2.29 -86.72 37.19
CA VAL A 369 2.79 -87.35 38.41
C VAL A 369 3.17 -88.79 38.04
N SER A 370 4.40 -89.15 38.38
CA SER A 370 5.08 -90.44 38.19
C SER A 370 4.30 -91.66 38.65
#